data_AF-A0A512C211-F1
#
_entry.id   AF-A0A512C211-F1
#
_cell.length_a   1.000
_cell.length_b   1.000
_cell.length_c   1.000
_cell.angle_alpha   90.00
_cell.angle_beta   90.00
_cell.angle_gamma   90.00
#
_symmetry.space_group_name_H-M   'P 1'
#
loop_
_entity.id
_entity.type
_entity.pdbx_description
1 polymer ?
#
loop_
_entity_poly.entity_id
_entity_poly.type
_entity_poly.pdbx_seq_one_letter_code
_entity_poly.pdbx_strand_id
1 'polypeptide(L)'
;MTTAVRTKGPGRIDFDQVNRAALEVLPVLLKRWLPDGRACGREWTARNPTRVDRHPGSFRINMRSGRWSDFATGDRGGDPVSLAAYLFSLSQAEAARRLAEMLQIRSEQW
;
A
#
# COMPACT_ATOMS: atom_id res chain seq x y z
N MET A 1 10.95 -21.88 39.65
CA MET A 1 10.30 -22.32 38.39
C MET A 1 10.33 -21.13 37.44
N THR A 2 11.30 -21.09 36.53
CA THR A 2 11.47 -19.99 35.59
C THR A 2 10.67 -20.29 34.34
N THR A 3 9.54 -19.60 34.17
CA THR A 3 8.74 -19.66 32.94
C THR A 3 9.51 -18.99 31.81
N ALA A 4 9.97 -19.78 30.84
CA ALA A 4 10.55 -19.26 29.62
C ALA A 4 9.45 -18.57 28.79
N VAL A 5 9.57 -17.26 28.60
CA VAL A 5 8.77 -16.51 27.63
C VAL A 5 9.16 -17.01 26.24
N ARG A 6 8.28 -17.74 25.56
CA ARG A 6 8.46 -18.07 24.14
C ARG A 6 8.30 -16.77 23.35
N THR A 7 9.40 -16.21 22.86
CA THR A 7 9.35 -15.17 21.84
C THR A 7 8.93 -15.80 20.52
N LYS A 8 7.72 -15.48 20.04
CA LYS A 8 7.21 -15.91 18.74
C LYS A 8 7.97 -15.14 17.67
N GLY A 9 8.67 -15.85 16.77
CA GLY A 9 9.31 -15.23 15.60
C GLY A 9 8.29 -14.47 14.76
N PRO A 10 8.72 -13.54 13.89
CA PRO A 10 7.79 -12.77 13.08
C PRO A 10 6.94 -13.73 12.24
N GLY A 11 5.64 -13.75 12.51
CA GLY A 11 4.69 -14.57 11.75
C GLY A 11 4.82 -14.26 10.26
N ARG A 12 4.61 -15.27 9.40
CA ARG A 12 4.56 -15.06 7.95
C ARG A 12 3.52 -13.98 7.62
N ILE A 13 3.89 -13.05 6.76
CA ILE A 13 2.97 -12.01 6.28
C ILE A 13 2.00 -12.63 5.28
N ASP A 14 0.71 -12.48 5.53
CA ASP A 14 -0.34 -12.81 4.56
C ASP A 14 -0.60 -11.58 3.67
N PHE A 15 0.07 -11.54 2.51
CA PHE A 15 -0.06 -10.43 1.56
C PHE A 15 -1.47 -10.30 0.99
N ASP A 16 -2.19 -11.41 0.79
CA ASP A 16 -3.52 -11.39 0.21
C ASP A 16 -4.53 -10.80 1.19
N GLN A 17 -4.43 -11.15 2.47
CA GLN A 17 -5.23 -10.56 3.53
C GLN A 17 -4.96 -9.05 3.65
N VAL A 18 -3.68 -8.64 3.64
CA VAL A 18 -3.31 -7.22 3.72
C VAL A 18 -3.82 -6.45 2.51
N ASN A 19 -3.65 -6.97 1.30
CA ASN A 19 -4.12 -6.33 0.08
C ASN A 19 -5.64 -6.20 0.06
N ARG A 20 -6.38 -7.23 0.47
CA ARG A 20 -7.85 -7.20 0.55
C ARG A 20 -8.34 -6.12 1.51
N ALA A 21 -7.81 -6.11 2.73
CA ALA A 21 -8.17 -5.10 3.73
C ALA A 21 -7.77 -3.69 3.29
N ALA A 22 -6.58 -3.52 2.70
CA ALA A 22 -6.15 -2.22 2.18
C ALA A 22 -7.03 -1.73 1.03
N LEU A 23 -7.54 -2.64 0.19
CA LEU A 23 -8.43 -2.30 -0.92
C LEU A 23 -9.77 -1.73 -0.43
N GLU A 24 -10.34 -2.28 0.65
CA GLU A 24 -11.61 -1.82 1.24
C GLU A 24 -11.55 -0.36 1.70
N VAL A 25 -10.37 0.09 2.16
CA VAL A 25 -10.15 1.46 2.64
C VAL A 25 -9.25 2.27 1.70
N LEU A 26 -9.01 1.79 0.48
CA LEU A 26 -8.04 2.39 -0.43
C LEU A 26 -8.28 3.89 -0.70
N PRO A 27 -9.51 4.40 -0.88
CA PRO A 27 -9.72 5.85 -1.02
C PRO A 27 -9.22 6.67 0.18
N VAL A 28 -9.33 6.13 1.40
CA VAL A 28 -8.83 6.79 2.62
C VAL A 28 -7.30 6.78 2.64
N LEU A 29 -6.69 5.65 2.28
CA LEU A 29 -5.23 5.53 2.15
C LEU A 29 -4.68 6.49 1.10
N LEU A 30 -5.31 6.57 -0.07
CA LEU A 30 -4.92 7.44 -1.16
C LEU A 30 -5.02 8.92 -0.78
N LYS A 31 -6.08 9.33 -0.07
CA LYS A 31 -6.19 10.70 0.45
C LYS A 31 -5.07 11.02 1.45
N ARG A 32 -4.63 10.04 2.24
CA ARG A 32 -3.51 10.21 3.19
C ARG A 32 -2.15 10.25 2.49
N TRP A 33 -1.92 9.38 1.51
CA TRP A 33 -0.62 9.24 0.83
C TRP A 33 -0.41 10.25 -0.29
N LEU A 34 -1.49 10.65 -0.96
CA LEU A 34 -1.51 11.51 -2.14
C LEU A 34 -2.56 12.61 -1.94
N PRO A 35 -2.36 13.55 -0.99
CA PRO A 35 -3.39 14.49 -0.55
C PRO A 35 -3.85 15.46 -1.64
N ASP A 36 -2.99 15.77 -2.61
CA ASP A 36 -3.34 16.61 -3.77
C ASP A 36 -4.03 15.83 -4.90
N GLY A 37 -4.20 14.53 -4.73
CA GLY A 37 -4.89 13.68 -5.68
C GLY A 37 -6.40 13.87 -5.64
N ARG A 38 -7.06 13.44 -6.70
CA ARG A 38 -8.51 13.51 -6.84
C ARG A 38 -9.10 12.24 -7.41
N ALA A 39 -10.32 11.92 -7.00
CA ALA A 39 -11.11 10.87 -7.61
C ALA A 39 -11.65 11.33 -8.98
N CYS A 40 -11.41 10.51 -10.01
CA CYS A 40 -11.88 10.64 -11.37
C CYS A 40 -12.58 9.33 -11.77
N GLY A 41 -13.86 9.20 -11.43
CA GLY A 41 -14.58 7.93 -11.60
C GLY A 41 -13.97 6.82 -10.72
N ARG A 42 -13.45 5.77 -11.36
CA ARG A 42 -12.80 4.64 -10.66
C ARG A 42 -11.31 4.86 -10.40
N GLU A 43 -10.73 5.92 -10.93
CA GLU A 43 -9.31 6.21 -10.83
C GLU A 43 -9.06 7.31 -9.80
N TRP A 44 -8.00 7.19 -9.03
CA TRP A 44 -7.40 8.29 -8.30
C TRP A 44 -6.25 8.84 -9.12
N THR A 45 -6.31 10.12 -9.46
CA THR A 45 -5.27 10.79 -10.24
C THR A 45 -4.50 11.74 -9.34
N ALA A 46 -3.18 11.62 -9.30
CA ALA A 46 -2.32 12.45 -8.46
C ALA A 46 -1.03 12.87 -9.18
N ARG A 47 -0.25 13.72 -8.51
CA ARG A 47 1.17 13.90 -8.84
C ARG A 47 1.95 12.72 -8.24
N ASN A 48 2.93 12.20 -8.96
CA ASN A 48 3.80 11.18 -8.41
C ASN A 48 4.86 11.83 -7.50
N PRO A 49 4.88 11.57 -6.19
CA PRO A 49 5.85 12.18 -5.28
C PRO A 49 7.29 11.65 -5.49
N THR A 50 7.46 10.51 -6.17
CA THR A 50 8.78 9.90 -6.39
C THR A 50 9.50 10.48 -7.62
N ARG A 51 8.81 11.29 -8.44
CA ARG A 51 9.38 11.93 -9.63
C ARG A 51 10.02 13.27 -9.31
N VAL A 52 11.10 13.55 -10.07
CA VAL A 52 11.76 14.86 -10.07
C VAL A 52 10.87 15.91 -10.73
N ASP A 53 10.26 15.60 -11.88
CA ASP A 53 9.31 16.48 -12.57
C ASP A 53 7.87 16.19 -12.13
N ARG A 54 7.19 17.20 -11.58
CA ARG A 54 5.91 17.04 -10.86
C ARG A 54 4.67 17.29 -11.73
N HIS A 55 4.72 16.94 -13.01
CA HIS A 55 3.58 17.09 -13.90
C HIS A 55 2.39 16.24 -13.43
N PRO A 56 1.21 16.83 -13.18
CA PRO A 56 0.04 16.08 -12.73
C PRO A 56 -0.55 15.23 -13.86
N GLY A 57 -1.25 14.15 -13.50
CA GLY A 57 -2.15 13.44 -14.41
C GLY A 57 -1.65 12.11 -14.99
N SER A 58 -0.35 11.83 -14.89
CA SER A 58 0.23 10.56 -15.35
C SER A 58 0.19 9.46 -14.29
N PHE A 59 0.11 9.80 -13.00
CA PHE A 59 0.04 8.84 -11.92
C PHE A 59 -1.41 8.53 -11.56
N ARG A 60 -1.83 7.29 -11.84
CA ARG A 60 -3.21 6.84 -11.69
C ARG A 60 -3.27 5.54 -10.91
N ILE A 61 -4.25 5.45 -10.03
CA ILE A 61 -4.52 4.28 -9.19
C ILE A 61 -5.98 3.90 -9.37
N ASN A 62 -6.23 2.67 -9.81
CA ASN A 62 -7.57 2.14 -9.92
C ASN A 62 -8.09 1.77 -8.53
N MET A 63 -9.04 2.53 -8.00
CA MET A 63 -9.55 2.35 -6.63
C MET A 63 -10.32 1.04 -6.42
N ARG A 64 -10.73 0.35 -7.50
CA ARG A 64 -11.43 -0.94 -7.43
C ARG A 64 -10.48 -2.13 -7.34
N SER A 65 -9.31 -2.04 -7.97
CA SER A 65 -8.35 -3.16 -8.07
C SER A 65 -7.05 -2.93 -7.31
N GLY A 66 -6.74 -1.68 -6.93
CA GLY A 66 -5.47 -1.29 -6.33
C GLY A 66 -4.30 -1.22 -7.32
N ARG A 67 -4.52 -1.58 -8.59
CA ARG A 67 -3.53 -1.46 -9.65
C ARG A 67 -3.20 0.00 -9.90
N TRP A 68 -1.94 0.29 -10.15
CA TRP A 68 -1.47 1.66 -10.37
C TRP A 68 -0.40 1.71 -11.44
N SER A 69 -0.28 2.86 -12.08
CA SER A 69 0.75 3.16 -13.06
C SER A 69 1.12 4.64 -13.03
N ASP A 70 2.39 4.94 -13.25
CA ASP A 70 2.82 6.23 -13.76
C ASP A 70 3.10 6.11 -15.26
N PHE A 71 2.21 6.67 -16.09
CA PHE A 71 2.33 6.59 -17.54
C PHE A 71 3.52 7.38 -18.11
N ALA A 72 4.15 8.25 -17.33
CA ALA A 72 5.30 9.01 -17.80
C ALA A 72 6.63 8.26 -17.62
N THR A 73 6.77 7.43 -16.59
CA THR A 73 7.99 6.64 -16.33
C THR A 73 7.82 5.16 -16.69
N GLY A 74 6.58 4.68 -16.78
CA GLY A 74 6.27 3.27 -17.00
C GLY A 74 6.25 2.43 -15.72
N ASP A 75 6.55 3.04 -14.56
CA ASP A 75 6.41 2.41 -13.25
C ASP A 75 4.97 1.96 -13.03
N ARG A 76 4.80 0.78 -12.44
CA ARG A 76 3.48 0.19 -12.22
C ARG A 76 3.50 -0.87 -11.13
N GLY A 77 2.34 -1.14 -10.56
CA GLY A 77 2.14 -2.22 -9.61
C GLY A 77 0.72 -2.78 -9.63
N GLY A 78 0.59 -3.97 -9.05
CA GLY A 78 -0.62 -4.78 -9.13
C GLY A 78 -1.62 -4.54 -8.00
N ASP A 79 -1.19 -3.93 -6.89
CA ASP A 79 -1.91 -4.00 -5.63
C ASP A 79 -1.52 -2.87 -4.64
N PRO A 80 -2.31 -2.65 -3.56
CA PRO A 80 -2.03 -1.62 -2.57
C PRO A 80 -0.69 -1.78 -1.83
N VAL A 81 -0.21 -2.99 -1.58
CA VAL A 81 1.11 -3.22 -0.96
C VAL A 81 2.22 -2.72 -1.89
N SER A 82 2.16 -3.03 -3.17
CA SER A 82 3.12 -2.57 -4.18
C SER A 82 3.11 -1.05 -4.32
N LEU A 83 1.93 -0.43 -4.19
CA LEU A 83 1.79 1.03 -4.19
C LEU A 83 2.47 1.66 -2.97
N ALA A 84 2.20 1.14 -1.77
CA ALA A 84 2.83 1.60 -0.55
C ALA A 84 4.37 1.41 -0.62
N ALA A 85 4.83 0.27 -1.12
CA ALA A 85 6.26 0.00 -1.31
C ALA A 85 6.91 1.05 -2.23
N TYR A 86 6.26 1.38 -3.35
CA TYR A 86 6.75 2.39 -4.28
C TYR A 86 6.78 3.79 -3.67
N LEU A 87 5.67 4.23 -3.07
CA LEU A 87 5.53 5.59 -2.54
C LEU A 87 6.47 5.88 -1.37
N PHE A 88 6.80 4.87 -0.57
CA PHE A 88 7.61 5.02 0.63
C PHE A 88 9.02 4.42 0.51
N SER A 89 9.41 3.99 -0.69
CA SER A 89 10.71 3.35 -0.96
C SER A 89 11.02 2.19 0.01
N LEU A 90 10.03 1.32 0.20
CA LEU A 90 10.11 0.14 1.08
C LEU A 90 10.19 -1.15 0.27
N SER A 91 10.70 -2.22 0.87
CA SER A 91 10.42 -3.56 0.35
C SER A 91 8.93 -3.87 0.48
N GLN A 92 8.41 -4.78 -0.35
CA GLN A 92 7.00 -5.22 -0.23
C GLN A 92 6.69 -5.82 1.15
N ALA A 93 7.63 -6.55 1.75
CA ALA A 93 7.45 -7.12 3.08
C ALA A 93 7.34 -6.03 4.17
N GLU A 94 8.14 -4.97 4.09
CA GLU A 94 8.01 -3.84 5.02
C GLU A 94 6.71 -3.07 4.80
N ALA A 95 6.34 -2.81 3.56
CA ALA A 95 5.08 -2.15 3.22
C ALA A 95 3.87 -2.95 3.74
N ALA A 96 3.86 -4.27 3.54
CA ALA A 96 2.81 -5.14 4.01
C ALA A 96 2.72 -5.18 5.54
N ARG A 97 3.85 -5.22 6.27
CA ARG A 97 3.85 -5.14 7.75
C ARG A 97 3.25 -3.83 8.24
N ARG A 98 3.68 -2.69 7.66
CA ARG A 98 3.17 -1.37 8.06
C ARG A 98 1.68 -1.21 7.74
N LEU A 99 1.22 -1.76 6.62
CA LEU A 99 -0.20 -1.81 6.30
C LEU A 99 -0.97 -2.69 7.29
N ALA A 100 -0.47 -3.88 7.61
CA ALA A 100 -1.10 -4.77 8.58
C ALA A 100 -1.22 -4.11 9.97
N GLU A 101 -0.16 -3.44 10.44
CA GLU A 101 -0.17 -2.67 11.68
C GLU A 101 -1.18 -1.52 11.62
N MET A 102 -1.16 -0.71 10.56
CA MET A 102 -2.08 0.43 10.42
C MET A 102 -3.55 -0.01 10.34
N LEU A 103 -3.82 -1.17 9.72
CA LEU A 103 -5.16 -1.73 9.54
C LEU A 103 -5.56 -2.69 10.68
N GLN A 104 -4.73 -2.82 11.71
CA GLN A 104 -4.96 -3.71 12.86
C GLN A 104 -5.27 -5.16 12.46
N ILE A 105 -4.64 -5.63 11.38
CA ILE A 105 -4.77 -6.99 10.89
C ILE A 105 -3.95 -7.88 11.83
N ARG A 106 -4.64 -8.57 12.73
CA ARG A 106 -4.02 -9.53 13.63
C ARG A 106 -3.62 -10.77 12.84
N SER A 107 -2.34 -11.14 12.92
CA SER A 107 -1.88 -12.47 12.55
C SER A 107 -2.38 -13.46 13.61
N GLU A 108 -3.66 -13.81 13.54
CA GLU A 108 -4.19 -14.86 14.38
C GLU A 108 -3.58 -16.20 13.93
N GLN A 109 -2.74 -16.74 14.81
CA GLN A 109 -2.47 -18.17 14.93
C GLN A 109 -2.06 -18.88 13.62
N TRP A 110 -0.81 -18.63 13.22
CA TRP A 110 0.03 -19.65 12.60
C TRP A 110 1.04 -20.17 13.62
#